data_AF-A0A957PZ00-F1
#
_entry.id   AF-A0A957PZ00-F1
#
_cell.length_a   1.000
_cell.length_b   1.000
_cell.length_c   1.000
_cell.angle_alpha   90.00
_cell.angle_beta   90.00
_cell.angle_gamma   90.00
#
_symmetry.space_group_name_H-M   'P 1'
#
loop_
_entity.id
_entity.type
_entity.pdbx_description
1 polymer ?
#
loop_
_entity_poly.entity_id
_entity_poly.type
_entity_poly.pdbx_seq_one_letter_code
_entity_poly.pdbx_strand_id
1 'polypeptide(L)'
;MREMTIAELQNAMMSGLYSARTITQMYLARIEALNRRGPMINAVIEVNPDALDIAAALDAERHATGARGPLHGIPILLKDNIDTADKMMTTAGSLALEGNYAAQDAFVTQKLREAGAIILGKTNLSEWANFR
;
A
#
# COMPACT_ATOMS: atom_id res chain seq x y z
N MET A 1 -17.12 0.33 2.03
CA MET A 1 -16.37 1.27 2.89
C MET A 1 -15.90 2.46 2.06
N ARG A 2 -16.27 3.69 2.44
CA ARG A 2 -15.82 4.95 1.83
C ARG A 2 -15.66 5.98 2.94
N GLU A 3 -14.71 6.90 2.81
CA GLU A 3 -14.48 8.03 3.74
C GLU A 3 -14.26 7.66 5.21
N MET A 4 -13.82 6.43 5.51
CA MET A 4 -13.40 6.08 6.87
C MET A 4 -12.00 6.62 7.15
N THR A 5 -11.84 7.25 8.31
CA THR A 5 -10.57 7.71 8.86
C THR A 5 -9.71 6.53 9.34
N ILE A 6 -8.41 6.75 9.51
CA ILE A 6 -7.49 5.76 10.07
C ILE A 6 -7.97 5.29 11.46
N ALA A 7 -8.47 6.20 12.31
CA ALA A 7 -8.97 5.86 13.63
C ALA A 7 -10.20 4.94 13.55
N GLU A 8 -11.12 5.18 12.61
CA GLU A 8 -12.28 4.31 12.40
C GLU A 8 -11.88 2.94 11.85
N LEU A 9 -10.88 2.86 10.98
CA LEU A 9 -10.33 1.58 10.51
C LEU A 9 -9.68 0.79 11.65
N GLN A 10 -8.91 1.46 12.51
CA GLN A 10 -8.34 0.84 13.71
C GLN A 10 -9.43 0.32 14.64
N ASN A 11 -10.48 1.11 14.90
CA ASN A 11 -11.61 0.68 15.71
C ASN A 11 -12.34 -0.51 15.10
N ALA A 12 -12.53 -0.54 13.78
CA ALA A 12 -13.16 -1.65 13.08
C ALA A 12 -12.30 -2.93 13.13
N MET A 13 -10.97 -2.81 13.09
CA MET A 13 -10.07 -3.94 13.30
C MET A 13 -10.08 -4.43 14.74
N MET A 14 -10.10 -3.51 15.70
CA MET A 14 -10.14 -3.83 17.13
C MET A 14 -11.44 -4.52 17.54
N SER A 15 -12.57 -4.11 16.95
CA SER A 15 -13.88 -4.74 17.21
C SER A 15 -14.11 -6.05 16.46
N GLY A 16 -13.19 -6.43 15.55
CA GLY A 16 -13.34 -7.59 14.67
C GLY A 16 -14.35 -7.40 13.53
N LEU A 17 -14.86 -6.18 13.33
CA LEU A 17 -15.75 -5.87 12.20
C LEU A 17 -15.05 -6.07 10.85
N TYR A 18 -13.78 -5.69 10.77
CA TYR A 18 -12.93 -5.94 9.62
C TYR A 18 -11.57 -6.47 10.08
N SER A 19 -10.87 -7.16 9.19
CA SER A 19 -9.44 -7.46 9.35
C SER A 19 -8.61 -6.58 8.42
N ALA A 20 -7.32 -6.42 8.67
CA ALA A 20 -6.40 -5.73 7.77
C ALA A 20 -6.43 -6.36 6.37
N ARG A 21 -6.49 -7.70 6.29
CA ARG A 21 -6.66 -8.43 5.02
C ARG A 21 -7.95 -8.08 4.31
N THR A 22 -9.07 -8.00 5.03
CA THR A 22 -10.37 -7.63 4.43
C THR A 22 -10.35 -6.19 3.92
N ILE A 23 -9.81 -5.26 4.70
CA ILE A 23 -9.66 -3.85 4.29
C ILE A 23 -8.78 -3.75 3.04
N THR A 24 -7.63 -4.44 3.04
CA THR A 24 -6.70 -4.52 1.90
C THR A 24 -7.40 -5.05 0.65
N GLN A 25 -8.14 -6.15 0.78
CA GLN A 25 -8.89 -6.75 -0.33
C GLN A 25 -9.94 -5.79 -0.91
N MET A 26 -10.64 -5.03 -0.06
CA MET A 26 -11.63 -4.04 -0.51
C MET A 26 -10.98 -2.90 -1.30
N TYR A 27 -9.82 -2.41 -0.87
CA TYR A 27 -9.09 -1.38 -1.61
C TYR A 27 -8.51 -1.90 -2.92
N LEU A 28 -7.95 -3.11 -2.95
CA LEU A 28 -7.47 -3.74 -4.19
C LEU A 28 -8.60 -3.95 -5.21
N ALA A 29 -9.76 -4.42 -4.75
CA ALA A 29 -10.95 -4.57 -5.61
C ALA A 29 -11.41 -3.21 -6.17
N ARG A 30 -11.31 -2.15 -5.37
CA ARG A 30 -11.64 -0.78 -5.80
C ARG A 30 -10.62 -0.23 -6.81
N ILE A 31 -9.32 -0.50 -6.60
CA ILE A 31 -8.26 -0.17 -7.55
C ILE A 31 -8.57 -0.86 -8.88
N GLU A 32 -8.82 -2.16 -8.91
CA GLU A 32 -9.14 -2.87 -10.16
C GLU A 32 -10.37 -2.28 -10.88
N ALA A 33 -11.44 -2.02 -10.14
CA ALA A 33 -12.69 -1.51 -10.70
C ALA A 33 -12.55 -0.07 -11.26
N LEU A 34 -11.79 0.81 -10.61
CA LEU A 34 -11.74 2.23 -10.98
C LEU A 34 -10.49 2.64 -11.75
N ASN A 35 -9.36 2.00 -11.48
CA ASN A 35 -8.07 2.34 -12.06
C ASN A 35 -7.88 1.75 -13.46
N ARG A 36 -8.37 0.52 -13.71
CA ARG A 36 -8.13 -0.21 -14.96
C ARG A 36 -9.37 -0.51 -15.81
N ARG A 37 -10.54 -0.73 -15.21
CA ARG A 37 -11.74 -1.15 -15.96
C ARG A 37 -12.80 -0.08 -16.15
N GLY A 38 -13.13 0.66 -15.10
CA GLY A 38 -14.21 1.66 -15.09
C GLY A 38 -13.75 3.01 -15.66
N PRO A 39 -13.73 4.09 -14.87
CA PRO A 39 -13.30 5.42 -15.34
C PRO A 39 -11.82 5.50 -15.75
N MET A 40 -11.03 4.45 -15.55
CA MET A 40 -9.61 4.38 -15.91
C MET A 40 -8.80 5.56 -15.37
N ILE A 41 -8.96 5.85 -14.07
CA ILE A 41 -8.29 7.01 -13.44
C ILE A 41 -6.76 6.92 -13.49
N ASN A 42 -6.20 5.73 -13.73
CA ASN A 42 -4.77 5.46 -13.89
C ASN A 42 -3.86 6.11 -12.81
N ALA A 43 -4.35 6.12 -11.58
CA ALA A 43 -3.71 6.67 -10.40
C ALA A 43 -2.71 5.69 -9.74
N VAL A 44 -2.90 4.38 -9.91
CA VAL A 44 -2.02 3.33 -9.41
C VAL A 44 -1.30 2.69 -10.59
N ILE A 45 0.03 2.85 -10.66
CA ILE A 45 0.84 2.32 -11.77
C ILE A 45 1.17 0.83 -11.55
N GLU A 46 1.39 0.44 -10.29
CA GLU A 46 1.71 -0.93 -9.91
C GLU A 46 1.08 -1.28 -8.55
N VAL A 47 0.65 -2.53 -8.38
CA VAL A 47 0.10 -3.06 -7.13
C VAL A 47 1.12 -4.02 -6.52
N ASN A 48 1.28 -3.98 -5.20
CA ASN A 48 2.15 -4.92 -4.49
C ASN A 48 1.52 -6.32 -4.53
N PRO A 49 2.16 -7.32 -5.17
CA PRO A 49 1.61 -8.67 -5.27
C PRO A 49 1.50 -9.37 -3.92
N ASP A 50 2.31 -8.97 -2.93
CA ASP A 50 2.37 -9.59 -1.61
C ASP A 50 1.45 -8.87 -0.58
N ALA A 51 0.69 -7.84 -0.98
CA ALA A 51 -0.08 -7.00 -0.06
C ALA A 51 -1.09 -7.78 0.81
N LEU A 52 -1.76 -8.79 0.25
CA LEU A 52 -2.75 -9.59 1.00
C LEU A 52 -2.08 -10.52 2.02
N ASP A 53 -0.90 -11.05 1.71
CA ASP A 53 -0.14 -11.93 2.60
C ASP A 53 0.46 -11.12 3.75
N ILE A 54 1.01 -9.93 3.45
CA ILE A 54 1.46 -8.97 4.46
C ILE A 54 0.30 -8.58 5.39
N ALA A 55 -0.88 -8.31 4.83
CA ALA A 55 -2.06 -7.98 5.63
C ALA A 55 -2.49 -9.12 6.55
N ALA A 56 -2.46 -10.37 6.07
CA ALA A 56 -2.76 -11.56 6.86
C ALA A 56 -1.75 -11.76 8.00
N ALA A 57 -0.47 -11.52 7.75
CA ALA A 57 0.57 -11.60 8.78
C ALA A 57 0.36 -10.53 9.88
N LEU A 58 -0.03 -9.31 9.51
CA LEU A 58 -0.35 -8.24 10.47
C LEU A 58 -1.63 -8.51 11.26
N ASP A 59 -2.63 -9.18 10.66
CA ASP A 59 -3.80 -9.67 11.40
C ASP A 59 -3.37 -10.69 12.46
N ALA A 60 -2.53 -11.68 12.09
CA ALA A 60 -2.00 -12.67 13.03
C ALA A 60 -1.17 -12.04 14.16
N GLU A 61 -0.30 -11.07 13.83
CA GLU A 61 0.48 -10.33 14.81
C GLU A 61 -0.41 -9.54 15.77
N ARG A 62 -1.45 -8.87 15.27
CA ARG A 62 -2.41 -8.14 16.12
C ARG A 62 -3.03 -9.07 17.17
N HIS A 63 -3.38 -10.29 16.79
CA HIS A 63 -3.93 -11.28 17.71
C HIS A 63 -2.91 -11.81 18.71
N ALA A 64 -1.65 -11.99 18.30
CA ALA A 64 -0.60 -12.58 19.13
C ALA A 64 0.02 -11.58 20.12
N THR A 65 0.35 -10.38 19.65
CA THR A 65 1.16 -9.39 20.41
C THR A 65 0.52 -8.02 20.49
N GLY A 66 -0.62 -7.80 19.83
CA GLY A 66 -1.25 -6.49 19.71
C GLY A 66 -0.73 -5.68 18.52
N ALA A 67 -1.29 -4.49 18.33
CA ALA A 67 -0.91 -3.59 17.25
C ALA A 67 0.43 -2.89 17.54
N ARG A 68 1.28 -2.74 16.52
CA ARG A 68 2.53 -1.95 16.59
C ARG A 68 2.28 -0.45 16.84
N GLY A 69 1.08 0.03 16.53
CA GLY A 69 0.68 1.42 16.68
C GLY A 69 -0.54 1.78 15.81
N PRO A 70 -0.83 3.09 15.64
CA PRO A 70 -2.00 3.55 14.89
C PRO A 70 -2.05 3.15 13.42
N LEU A 71 -0.90 2.78 12.82
CA LEU A 71 -0.81 2.37 11.42
C LEU A 71 -0.83 0.85 11.21
N HIS A 72 -0.92 0.05 12.29
CA HIS A 72 -0.90 -1.40 12.19
C HIS A 72 -2.06 -1.93 11.35
N GLY A 73 -1.76 -2.57 10.22
CA GLY A 73 -2.75 -3.08 9.28
C GLY A 73 -3.41 -2.03 8.38
N ILE A 74 -2.91 -0.78 8.36
CA ILE A 74 -3.46 0.28 7.51
C ILE A 74 -2.84 0.22 6.10
N PRO A 75 -3.63 0.08 5.04
CA PRO A 75 -3.12 0.10 3.67
C PRO A 75 -2.79 1.51 3.17
N ILE A 76 -1.63 1.68 2.55
CA ILE A 76 -1.09 2.95 2.05
C ILE A 76 -0.51 2.74 0.66
N LEU A 77 -0.62 3.75 -0.21
CA LEU A 77 0.07 3.81 -1.50
C LEU A 77 1.27 4.77 -1.41
N LEU A 78 2.35 4.45 -2.11
CA LEU A 78 3.54 5.30 -2.19
C LEU A 78 3.72 5.81 -3.61
N LYS A 79 4.27 7.02 -3.79
CA LYS A 79 4.61 7.53 -5.12
C LYS A 79 5.71 6.70 -5.75
N ASP A 80 5.66 6.45 -7.06
CA ASP A 80 6.61 5.57 -7.78
C ASP A 80 8.07 6.07 -7.85
N ASN A 81 8.38 7.19 -7.21
CA ASN A 81 9.75 7.66 -6.99
C ASN A 81 10.23 7.45 -5.54
N ILE A 82 9.51 6.66 -4.73
CA ILE A 82 9.88 6.28 -3.37
C ILE A 82 10.22 4.80 -3.36
N ASP A 83 11.46 4.45 -3.01
CA ASP A 83 11.94 3.07 -3.01
C ASP A 83 11.17 2.15 -2.03
N THR A 84 10.90 0.94 -2.50
CA THR A 84 10.35 -0.18 -1.73
C THR A 84 11.13 -1.44 -2.09
N ALA A 85 11.68 -2.16 -1.12
CA ALA A 85 12.32 -3.46 -1.31
C ALA A 85 11.29 -4.61 -1.45
N ASP A 86 10.21 -4.36 -2.18
CA ASP A 86 9.18 -5.34 -2.52
C ASP A 86 9.38 -5.83 -3.97
N LYS A 87 8.49 -6.71 -4.43
CA LYS A 87 8.39 -7.12 -5.84
C LYS A 87 7.67 -6.07 -6.71
N MET A 88 7.94 -4.80 -6.46
CA MET A 88 7.44 -3.66 -7.24
C MET A 88 8.62 -2.84 -7.71
N MET A 89 8.49 -2.25 -8.89
CA MET A 89 9.50 -1.37 -9.46
C MET A 89 9.46 0.01 -8.80
N THR A 90 10.54 0.78 -8.94
CA THR A 90 10.56 2.20 -8.64
C THR A 90 11.11 2.91 -9.87
N THR A 91 10.22 3.50 -10.68
CA THR A 91 10.55 3.94 -12.04
C THR A 91 10.52 5.45 -12.23
N ALA A 92 10.03 6.19 -11.24
CA ALA A 92 9.70 7.62 -11.38
C ALA A 92 8.80 7.93 -12.60
N GLY A 93 8.00 6.94 -13.02
CA GLY A 93 7.15 7.00 -14.22
C GLY A 93 7.90 6.87 -15.55
N SER A 94 9.19 6.51 -15.54
CA SER A 94 10.03 6.48 -16.74
C SER A 94 10.37 5.07 -17.21
N LEU A 95 10.21 4.83 -18.52
CA LEU A 95 10.61 3.57 -19.16
C LEU A 95 12.12 3.31 -19.06
N ALA A 96 12.93 4.35 -18.87
CA ALA A 96 14.38 4.20 -18.65
C ALA A 96 14.70 3.42 -17.36
N LEU A 97 13.76 3.36 -16.42
CA LEU A 97 13.88 2.65 -15.15
C LEU A 97 12.94 1.43 -15.08
N GLU A 98 12.35 0.99 -16.20
CA GLU A 98 11.57 -0.25 -16.22
C GLU A 98 12.46 -1.44 -15.81
N GLY A 99 11.95 -2.28 -14.90
CA GLY A 99 12.73 -3.37 -14.29
C GLY A 99 13.63 -2.95 -13.12
N ASN A 100 13.63 -1.68 -12.72
CA ASN A 100 14.36 -1.23 -11.54
C ASN A 100 13.63 -1.61 -10.24
N TYR A 101 14.05 -2.71 -9.63
CA TYR A 101 13.64 -3.09 -8.27
C TYR A 101 14.63 -2.52 -7.27
N ALA A 102 14.15 -1.72 -6.32
CA ALA A 102 15.01 -1.12 -5.31
C ALA A 102 15.60 -2.20 -4.38
N ALA A 103 16.91 -2.11 -4.10
CA ALA A 103 17.60 -3.08 -3.24
C ALA A 103 17.21 -2.94 -1.75
N GLN A 104 16.73 -1.77 -1.35
CA GLN A 104 16.33 -1.45 0.02
C GLN A 104 15.16 -0.48 0.02
N ASP A 105 14.41 -0.47 1.12
CA ASP A 105 13.37 0.53 1.37
C ASP A 105 13.99 1.94 1.47
N ALA A 106 13.26 2.95 0.99
CA ALA A 106 13.50 4.33 1.42
C ALA A 106 13.25 4.46 2.93
N PHE A 107 13.88 5.45 3.58
CA PHE A 107 13.73 5.66 5.03
C PHE A 107 12.27 5.79 5.47
N VAL A 108 11.43 6.51 4.70
CA VAL A 108 10.00 6.64 5.02
C VAL A 108 9.26 5.31 4.87
N THR A 109 9.59 4.50 3.87
CA THR A 109 9.00 3.18 3.66
C THR A 109 9.33 2.26 4.84
N GLN A 110 10.59 2.25 5.28
CA GLN A 110 11.03 1.51 6.45
C GLN A 110 10.22 1.93 7.70
N LYS A 111 10.06 3.24 7.96
CA LYS A 111 9.26 3.74 9.09
C LYS A 111 7.79 3.36 9.04
N LEU A 112 7.19 3.34 7.85
CA LEU A 112 5.82 2.88 7.67
C LEU A 112 5.67 1.40 7.98
N ARG A 113 6.62 0.55 7.55
CA ARG A 113 6.61 -0.88 7.88
C ARG A 113 6.86 -1.15 9.36
N GLU A 114 7.79 -0.44 9.97
CA GLU A 114 8.03 -0.50 11.43
C GLU A 114 6.74 -0.18 12.20
N ALA A 115 5.93 0.76 11.71
CA ALA A 115 4.63 1.10 12.28
C ALA A 115 3.49 0.12 11.91
N GLY A 116 3.76 -0.89 11.09
CA GLY A 116 2.82 -1.93 10.67
C GLY A 116 1.90 -1.54 9.51
N ALA A 117 2.25 -0.53 8.71
CA ALA A 117 1.48 -0.18 7.52
C ALA A 117 1.69 -1.22 6.39
N ILE A 118 0.67 -1.37 5.53
CA ILE A 118 0.69 -2.24 4.36
C ILE A 118 0.91 -1.37 3.13
N ILE A 119 2.00 -1.57 2.42
CA ILE A 119 2.23 -0.87 1.14
C ILE A 119 1.45 -1.59 0.04
N LEU A 120 0.33 -0.99 -0.40
CA LEU A 120 -0.57 -1.53 -1.42
C LEU A 120 0.02 -1.55 -2.82
N GLY A 121 0.92 -0.63 -3.12
CA GLY A 121 1.27 -0.32 -4.50
C GLY A 121 1.96 1.03 -4.66
N LYS A 122 2.27 1.33 -5.92
CA LYS A 122 2.89 2.55 -6.39
C LYS A 122 1.85 3.43 -7.10
N THR A 123 1.80 4.72 -6.76
CA THR A 123 0.97 5.69 -7.51
C THR A 123 1.71 6.20 -8.72
N ASN A 124 0.95 6.46 -9.77
CA ASN A 124 1.41 7.17 -10.95
C ASN A 124 1.84 8.61 -10.60
N LEU A 125 2.64 9.23 -11.46
CA LEU A 125 3.15 10.59 -11.33
C LEU A 125 3.46 11.20 -12.69
N SER A 126 3.57 12.52 -12.75
CA SER A 126 4.30 13.16 -13.85
C SER A 126 5.74 12.66 -13.84
N GLU A 127 6.19 12.12 -14.98
CA GLU A 127 7.52 11.54 -15.18
C GLU A 127 8.62 12.48 -14.63
N TRP A 128 9.65 11.90 -14.00
CA TRP A 128 10.76 12.63 -13.36
C TRP A 128 10.31 13.68 -12.35
N ALA A 129 9.16 13.46 -11.71
CA ALA A 129 8.53 14.42 -10.82
C ALA A 129 8.34 15.81 -11.47
N ASN A 130 8.00 15.83 -12.76
CA ASN A 130 7.77 17.03 -13.57
C ASN A 130 9.05 17.83 -13.91
N PHE A 131 10.21 17.17 -13.99
CA PHE A 131 11.41 17.76 -14.58
C PHE A 131 11.41 17.55 -16.11
N ARG A 132 11.75 18.61 -16.87
CA ARG A 132 11.70 18.65 -18.34
C ARG A 132 12.95 19.31 -18.89
#